data_AF-A0A536M0G4-F1
#
_entry.id   AF-A0A536M0G4-F1
#
_cell.length_a   1.000
_cell.length_b   1.000
_cell.length_c   1.000
_cell.angle_alpha   90.00
_cell.angle_beta   90.00
_cell.angle_gamma   90.00
#
_symmetry.space_group_name_H-M   'P 1'
#
loop_
_entity.id
_entity.type
_entity.pdbx_description
1 polymer ?
#
loop_
_entity_poly.entity_id
_entity_poly.type
_entity_poly.pdbx_seq_one_letter_code
_entity_poly.pdbx_strand_id
1 'polypeptide(L)'
;MAAARRQPAAGPGVLRSPALPVVLILAALAIGVTALLPLIQSSSATSTAGDVRALEAERTDQRARLRALELEIAQLGSLSRIEQEAAARFKMGPPKAQNYIAVDAPAPEARKIPSRYLAAQADKDSDSPSLFEDILDWLTP
;
A
#
# COMPACT_ATOMS: atom_id res chain seq x y z
N MET A 1 -52.43 55.71 -45.21
CA MET A 1 -51.82 56.64 -44.23
C MET A 1 -51.22 55.80 -43.11
N ALA A 2 -49.96 55.37 -43.27
CA ALA A 2 -49.26 54.51 -42.31
C ALA A 2 -48.06 55.28 -41.75
N ALA A 3 -48.07 55.56 -40.45
CA ALA A 3 -47.01 56.28 -39.76
C ALA A 3 -45.86 55.32 -39.42
N ALA A 4 -44.77 55.39 -40.19
CA ALA A 4 -43.54 54.67 -39.89
C ALA A 4 -42.80 55.36 -38.72
N ARG A 5 -42.95 54.80 -37.52
CA ARG A 5 -42.20 55.23 -36.33
C ARG A 5 -40.78 54.65 -36.44
N ARG A 6 -39.80 55.48 -36.79
CA ARG A 6 -38.37 55.11 -36.73
C ARG A 6 -37.98 54.86 -35.27
N GLN A 7 -37.52 53.64 -34.97
CA GLN A 7 -36.80 53.34 -33.73
C GLN A 7 -35.36 53.85 -33.86
N PRO A 8 -34.83 54.64 -32.91
CA PRO A 8 -33.39 54.89 -32.85
C PRO A 8 -32.70 53.65 -32.29
N ALA A 9 -31.69 53.18 -33.02
CA ALA A 9 -30.78 52.13 -32.59
C ALA A 9 -30.10 52.54 -31.27
N ALA A 10 -30.30 51.73 -30.23
CA ALA A 10 -29.55 51.82 -28.99
C ALA A 10 -28.10 51.37 -29.25
N GLY A 11 -27.22 52.31 -29.59
CA GLY A 11 -25.78 52.09 -29.55
C GLY A 11 -25.30 51.89 -28.10
N PRO A 12 -24.23 51.10 -27.87
CA PRO A 12 -23.78 50.74 -26.54
C PRO A 12 -23.27 51.97 -25.76
N GLY A 13 -24.12 52.50 -24.87
CA GLY A 13 -23.80 53.59 -23.95
C GLY A 13 -22.89 53.17 -22.79
N VAL A 14 -21.79 52.46 -23.08
CA VAL A 14 -20.88 51.94 -22.05
C VAL A 14 -19.70 52.90 -21.79
N LEU A 15 -19.45 53.90 -22.64
CA LEU A 15 -18.16 54.61 -22.64
C LEU A 15 -18.01 55.82 -21.71
N ARG A 16 -18.98 56.19 -20.86
CA ARG A 16 -18.84 57.37 -19.96
C ARG A 16 -19.42 57.16 -18.57
N SER A 17 -18.97 56.13 -17.87
CA SER A 17 -19.06 56.09 -16.40
C SER A 17 -17.68 56.42 -15.83
N PRO A 18 -17.53 57.41 -14.92
CA PRO A 18 -16.26 57.70 -14.27
C PRO A 18 -15.76 56.53 -13.40
N ALA A 19 -16.61 55.53 -13.13
CA ALA A 19 -16.24 54.31 -12.42
C ALA A 19 -15.60 53.24 -13.32
N LEU A 20 -15.77 53.31 -14.64
CA LEU A 20 -15.23 52.31 -15.58
C LEU A 20 -13.69 52.17 -15.52
N PRO A 21 -12.89 53.26 -15.50
CA PRO A 21 -11.45 53.12 -15.33
C PRO A 21 -11.07 52.51 -13.98
N VAL A 22 -11.80 52.82 -12.91
CA VAL A 22 -11.56 52.26 -11.56
C VAL A 22 -11.85 50.76 -11.54
N VAL A 23 -12.96 50.33 -12.16
CA VAL A 23 -13.32 48.91 -12.28
C VAL A 23 -12.30 48.14 -13.10
N LEU A 24 -11.78 48.72 -14.20
CA LEU A 24 -10.72 48.10 -14.98
C LEU A 24 -9.41 47.95 -14.21
N ILE A 25 -9.03 48.95 -13.41
CA ILE A 25 -7.84 48.87 -12.54
C ILE A 25 -8.01 47.77 -11.50
N LEU A 26 -9.17 47.69 -10.85
CA LEU A 26 -9.47 46.64 -9.87
C LEU A 26 -9.49 45.25 -10.49
N ALA A 27 -10.07 45.11 -11.69
CA ALA A 27 -10.07 43.85 -12.43
C ALA A 27 -8.64 43.43 -12.83
N ALA A 28 -7.82 44.36 -13.31
CA ALA A 28 -6.42 44.10 -13.64
C ALA A 28 -5.61 43.69 -12.40
N LEU A 29 -5.84 44.34 -11.26
CA LEU A 29 -5.21 43.99 -9.99
C LEU A 29 -5.62 42.58 -9.53
N ALA A 30 -6.92 42.26 -9.60
CA ALA A 30 -7.43 40.94 -9.24
C ALA A 30 -6.83 39.84 -10.14
N ILE A 31 -6.77 40.07 -11.45
CA ILE A 31 -6.13 39.15 -12.40
C ILE A 31 -4.65 38.98 -12.07
N GLY A 32 -3.93 40.07 -11.80
CA GLY A 32 -2.52 40.03 -11.41
C GLY A 32 -2.26 39.23 -10.12
N VAL A 33 -3.12 39.39 -9.11
CA VAL A 33 -3.03 38.60 -7.86
C VAL A 33 -3.33 37.12 -8.10
N THR A 34 -4.34 36.79 -8.91
CA THR A 34 -4.64 35.38 -9.25
C THR A 34 -3.54 34.74 -10.09
N ALA A 35 -2.82 35.51 -10.92
CA ALA A 35 -1.70 35.02 -11.71
C ALA A 35 -0.46 34.66 -10.88
N LEU A 36 -0.36 35.13 -9.62
CA LEU A 36 0.70 34.75 -8.69
C LEU A 36 0.40 33.44 -7.92
N LEU A 37 -0.85 32.99 -7.91
CA LEU A 37 -1.27 31.78 -7.20
C LEU A 37 -0.59 30.48 -7.69
N PRO A 38 -0.40 30.26 -9.03
CA PRO A 38 0.30 29.09 -9.55
C PRO A 38 1.76 29.00 -9.10
N LEU A 39 2.41 30.12 -8.77
CA LEU A 39 3.82 30.16 -8.35
C LEU A 39 4.02 29.60 -6.94
N ILE A 40 3.04 29.80 -6.07
CA ILE A 40 3.00 29.21 -4.73
C ILE A 40 2.70 27.71 -4.83
N GLN A 41 1.75 27.33 -5.71
CA GLN A 41 1.41 25.93 -5.96
C GLN A 41 2.58 25.14 -6.55
N SER A 42 3.34 25.72 -7.49
CA SER A 42 4.51 25.06 -8.07
C SER A 42 5.62 24.86 -7.04
N SER A 43 5.86 25.84 -6.16
CA SER A 43 6.87 25.74 -5.10
C SER A 43 6.55 24.64 -4.08
N SER A 44 5.29 24.51 -3.66
CA SER A 44 4.87 23.42 -2.77
C SER A 44 4.92 22.05 -3.46
N ALA A 45 4.54 21.98 -4.74
CA ALA A 45 4.57 20.73 -5.50
C ALA A 45 6.00 20.22 -5.71
N THR A 46 6.95 21.13 -5.96
CA THR A 46 8.37 20.77 -6.12
C THR A 46 9.03 20.40 -4.79
N SER A 47 8.72 21.10 -3.68
CA SER A 47 9.26 20.74 -2.35
C SER A 47 8.74 19.39 -1.88
N THR A 48 7.42 19.18 -1.94
CA THR A 48 6.80 17.91 -1.54
C THR A 48 7.27 16.74 -2.42
N ALA A 49 7.46 16.95 -3.72
CA ALA A 49 8.01 15.92 -4.60
C ALA A 49 9.48 15.56 -4.28
N GLY A 50 10.27 16.53 -3.80
CA GLY A 50 11.64 16.29 -3.31
C GLY A 50 11.64 15.42 -2.05
N ASP A 51 10.81 15.76 -1.07
CA ASP A 51 10.69 15.02 0.19
C ASP A 51 10.18 13.59 -0.04
N VAL A 52 9.17 13.43 -0.92
CA VAL A 52 8.65 12.11 -1.30
C VAL A 52 9.74 11.25 -1.95
N ARG A 53 10.54 11.80 -2.85
CA ARG A 53 11.67 11.06 -3.47
C ARG A 53 12.73 10.64 -2.45
N ALA A 54 13.02 11.50 -1.47
CA ALA A 54 13.96 11.16 -0.40
C ALA A 54 13.43 10.01 0.48
N LEU A 55 12.15 10.07 0.86
CA LEU A 55 11.47 9.03 1.63
C LEU A 55 11.37 7.70 0.85
N GLU A 56 11.13 7.75 -0.46
CA GLU A 56 11.13 6.56 -1.32
C GLU A 56 12.51 5.92 -1.44
N ALA A 57 13.56 6.74 -1.54
CA ALA A 57 14.94 6.26 -1.53
C ALA A 57 15.28 5.58 -0.20
N GLU A 58 14.91 6.19 0.92
CA GLU A 58 15.13 5.62 2.26
C GLU A 58 14.38 4.30 2.45
N ARG A 59 13.09 4.23 2.07
CA ARG A 59 12.32 2.97 2.12
C ARG A 59 12.96 1.88 1.27
N THR A 60 13.50 2.23 0.10
CA THR A 60 14.14 1.27 -0.80
C THR A 60 15.42 0.72 -0.18
N ASP A 61 16.25 1.56 0.44
CA ASP A 61 17.45 1.14 1.17
C ASP A 61 17.10 0.20 2.34
N GLN A 62 16.11 0.58 3.16
CA GLN A 62 15.67 -0.23 4.29
C GLN A 62 15.15 -1.61 3.86
N ARG A 63 14.40 -1.69 2.75
CA ARG A 63 13.94 -2.97 2.19
C ARG A 63 15.07 -3.84 1.68
N ALA A 64 16.10 -3.24 1.07
CA ALA A 64 17.27 -3.98 0.63
C ALA A 64 18.01 -4.59 1.83
N ARG A 65 18.16 -3.84 2.92
CA ARG A 65 18.75 -4.34 4.18
C ARG A 65 17.93 -5.48 4.77
N LEU A 66 16.61 -5.35 4.86
CA LEU A 66 15.74 -6.41 5.37
C LEU A 66 15.93 -7.72 4.59
N ARG A 67 15.93 -7.67 3.25
CA ARG A 67 16.15 -8.87 2.43
C ARG A 67 17.52 -9.49 2.66
N ALA A 68 18.56 -8.67 2.84
CA ALA A 68 19.90 -9.17 3.15
C ALA A 68 19.92 -9.90 4.51
N LEU A 69 19.26 -9.35 5.53
CA LEU A 69 19.12 -10.01 6.84
C LEU A 69 18.28 -11.30 6.75
N GLU A 70 17.19 -11.30 5.99
CA GLU A 70 16.37 -12.50 5.78
C GLU A 70 17.18 -13.64 5.14
N LEU A 71 18.03 -13.31 4.17
CA LEU A 71 18.97 -14.27 3.56
C LEU A 71 19.99 -14.80 4.57
N GLU A 72 20.53 -13.93 5.42
CA GLU A 72 21.48 -14.33 6.47
C GLU A 72 20.81 -15.26 7.50
N ILE A 73 19.59 -14.95 7.94
CA ILE A 73 18.81 -15.81 8.83
C ILE A 73 18.53 -17.17 8.17
N ALA A 74 18.14 -17.18 6.90
CA ALA A 74 17.92 -18.40 6.14
C ALA A 74 19.20 -19.26 6.05
N GLN A 75 20.36 -18.64 5.92
CA GLN A 75 21.65 -19.34 5.98
C GLN A 75 21.94 -19.91 7.39
N LEU A 76 21.74 -19.11 8.44
CA LEU A 76 22.00 -19.51 9.83
C LEU A 76 21.08 -20.63 10.30
N GLY A 77 19.79 -20.57 9.93
CA GLY A 77 18.77 -21.55 10.28
C GLY A 77 18.64 -22.71 9.30
N SER A 78 19.51 -22.78 8.28
CA SER A 78 19.45 -23.88 7.33
C SER A 78 19.67 -25.21 8.05
N LEU A 79 18.69 -26.11 7.95
CA LEU A 79 18.75 -27.46 8.50
C LEU A 79 20.05 -28.16 8.09
N SER A 80 20.53 -27.89 6.88
CA SER A 80 21.81 -28.41 6.36
C SER A 80 23.01 -28.06 7.25
N ARG A 81 23.08 -26.83 7.79
CA ARG A 81 24.18 -26.45 8.71
C ARG A 81 24.08 -27.20 10.03
N ILE A 82 22.86 -27.33 10.57
CA ILE A 82 22.61 -28.08 11.82
C ILE A 82 22.97 -29.55 11.62
N GLU A 83 22.56 -30.16 10.51
CA GLU A 83 22.89 -31.54 10.14
C GLU A 83 24.40 -31.73 9.94
N GLN A 84 25.08 -30.80 9.27
CA GLN A 84 26.53 -30.84 9.12
C GLN A 84 27.24 -30.74 10.46
N GLU A 85 26.84 -29.82 11.35
CA GLU A 85 27.46 -29.67 12.66
C GLU A 85 27.16 -30.88 13.55
N ALA A 86 25.94 -31.43 13.48
CA ALA A 86 25.55 -32.65 14.17
C ALA A 86 26.35 -33.87 13.71
N ALA A 87 26.53 -34.04 12.40
CA ALA A 87 27.33 -35.11 11.83
C ALA A 87 28.82 -34.93 12.09
N ALA A 88 29.35 -33.72 11.94
CA ALA A 88 30.78 -33.45 12.10
C ALA A 88 31.22 -33.53 13.56
N ARG A 89 30.51 -32.82 14.45
CA ARG A 89 30.87 -32.64 15.87
C ARG A 89 30.32 -33.74 16.76
N PHE A 90 29.04 -34.08 16.61
CA PHE A 90 28.37 -35.05 17.49
C PHE A 90 28.33 -36.46 16.91
N LYS A 91 28.85 -36.68 15.69
CA LYS A 91 28.79 -37.95 14.97
C LYS A 91 27.36 -38.49 14.87
N MET A 92 26.38 -37.59 14.90
CA MET A 92 24.99 -37.94 14.72
C MET A 92 24.75 -38.25 13.24
N GLY A 93 23.94 -39.27 13.00
CA GLY A 93 23.56 -39.71 11.67
C GLY A 93 22.34 -40.61 11.79
N PRO A 94 21.80 -41.09 10.66
CA PRO A 94 20.67 -42.01 10.69
C PRO A 94 20.99 -43.22 11.58
N PRO A 95 20.06 -43.63 12.46
CA PRO A 95 20.29 -44.72 13.40
C PRO A 95 20.57 -46.02 12.65
N LYS A 96 21.67 -46.70 13.01
CA LYS A 96 22.07 -47.97 12.37
C LYS A 96 21.11 -49.12 12.69
N ALA A 97 20.45 -49.05 13.84
CA ALA A 97 19.48 -50.04 14.27
C ALA A 97 18.38 -49.34 15.07
N GLN A 98 17.13 -49.72 14.81
CA GLN A 98 15.97 -49.29 15.59
C GLN A 98 15.53 -50.47 16.45
N ASN A 99 15.74 -50.35 17.76
CA ASN A 99 15.30 -51.36 18.72
C ASN A 99 13.97 -50.92 19.30
N TYR A 100 12.92 -51.67 19.01
CA TYR A 100 11.60 -51.46 19.59
C TYR A 100 11.52 -52.24 20.90
N ILE A 101 11.36 -51.53 22.02
CA ILE A 101 11.16 -52.13 23.34
C ILE A 101 9.68 -52.02 23.65
N ALA A 102 9.01 -53.17 23.77
CA ALA A 102 7.68 -53.22 24.34
C ALA A 102 7.80 -53.04 25.85
N VAL A 103 7.40 -51.87 26.34
CA VAL A 103 7.37 -51.58 27.78
C VAL A 103 5.95 -51.87 28.26
N ASP A 104 5.81 -52.87 29.11
CA ASP A 104 4.52 -53.29 29.70
C ASP A 104 4.06 -52.37 30.85
N ALA A 105 4.41 -51.09 30.75
CA ALA A 105 4.03 -50.06 31.70
C ALA A 105 2.84 -49.28 31.13
N PRO A 106 1.85 -48.91 31.98
CA PRO A 106 0.75 -48.06 31.53
C PRO A 106 1.29 -46.75 30.95
N ALA A 107 0.68 -46.29 29.84
CA ALA A 107 1.07 -45.07 29.18
C ALA A 107 1.04 -43.89 30.19
N PRO A 108 2.09 -43.05 30.23
CA PRO A 108 2.09 -41.87 31.09
C PRO A 108 0.86 -41.01 30.75
N GLU A 109 0.23 -40.42 31.77
CA GLU A 109 -0.90 -39.52 31.56
C GLU A 109 -0.54 -38.47 30.50
N ALA A 110 -1.42 -38.31 29.52
CA ALA A 110 -1.21 -37.36 28.42
C ALA A 110 -0.98 -35.97 29.01
N ARG A 111 0.25 -35.47 28.87
CA ARG A 111 0.62 -34.14 29.34
C ARG A 111 -0.28 -33.13 28.64
N LYS A 112 -1.02 -32.33 29.41
CA LYS A 112 -1.84 -31.24 28.86
C LYS A 112 -0.90 -30.19 28.26
N ILE A 113 -0.67 -30.29 26.96
CA ILE A 113 0.09 -29.28 26.22
C ILE A 113 -0.87 -28.11 25.95
N PRO A 114 -0.46 -26.87 26.23
CA PRO A 114 -1.24 -25.70 25.83
C PRO A 114 -1.53 -25.70 24.33
N SER A 115 -2.76 -25.35 23.95
CA SER A 115 -3.25 -25.39 22.56
C SER A 115 -2.38 -24.65 21.55
N ARG A 116 -1.63 -23.62 22.00
CA ARG A 116 -0.67 -22.88 21.16
C ARG A 116 0.48 -23.70 20.58
N TYR A 117 0.77 -24.88 21.12
CA TYR A 117 1.83 -25.78 20.62
C TYR A 117 1.28 -27.01 19.90
N LEU A 118 -0.04 -27.16 19.83
CA LEU A 118 -0.62 -28.14 18.92
C LEU A 118 -0.47 -27.55 17.52
N ALA A 119 0.13 -28.31 16.59
CA ALA A 119 0.09 -27.94 15.19
C ALA A 119 -1.38 -27.71 14.84
N ALA A 120 -1.70 -26.55 14.28
CA ALA A 120 -3.02 -26.28 13.76
C ALA A 120 -3.37 -27.48 12.87
N GLN A 121 -4.37 -28.26 13.28
CA GLN A 121 -4.92 -29.30 12.43
C GLN A 121 -5.20 -28.58 11.12
N ALA A 122 -4.56 -28.99 10.02
CA ALA A 122 -4.82 -28.40 8.72
C ALA A 122 -6.33 -28.52 8.51
N ASP A 123 -7.03 -27.39 8.60
CA ASP A 123 -8.46 -27.31 8.42
C ASP A 123 -8.75 -27.98 7.08
N LYS A 124 -9.40 -29.14 7.14
CA LYS A 124 -9.91 -29.87 5.98
C LYS A 124 -11.23 -29.27 5.48
N ASP A 125 -11.55 -28.06 5.91
CA ASP A 125 -12.83 -27.41 5.68
C ASP A 125 -12.65 -26.17 4.80
N SER A 126 -11.98 -26.34 3.65
CA SER A 126 -12.20 -25.46 2.51
C SER A 126 -13.43 -25.95 1.74
N ASP A 127 -14.59 -25.90 2.39
CA ASP A 127 -15.92 -26.09 1.78
C ASP A 127 -16.81 -24.84 2.00
N SER A 128 -16.17 -23.70 2.27
CA SER A 128 -16.86 -22.40 2.22
C SER A 128 -16.89 -21.94 0.77
N PRO A 129 -18.07 -21.67 0.18
CA PRO A 129 -18.16 -21.15 -1.18
C PRO A 129 -17.32 -19.87 -1.24
N SER A 130 -16.43 -19.83 -2.22
CA SER A 130 -15.52 -18.72 -2.36
C SER A 130 -16.36 -17.48 -2.69
N LEU A 131 -16.11 -16.36 -2.00
CA LEU A 131 -16.79 -15.07 -2.28
C LEU A 131 -16.69 -14.67 -3.77
N PHE A 132 -15.73 -15.24 -4.48
CA PHE A 132 -15.53 -15.07 -5.91
C PHE A 132 -16.58 -15.81 -6.75
N GLU A 133 -17.04 -16.98 -6.32
CA GLU A 133 -18.16 -17.71 -6.95
C GLU A 133 -19.48 -16.97 -6.77
N ASP A 134 -19.75 -16.40 -5.60
CA ASP A 134 -20.94 -15.56 -5.36
C ASP A 134 -20.96 -14.31 -6.27
N ILE A 135 -19.78 -13.72 -6.54
CA ILE A 135 -19.67 -12.56 -7.44
C ILE A 135 -19.83 -12.98 -8.91
N LEU A 136 -19.34 -14.16 -9.29
CA LEU A 136 -19.47 -14.67 -10.65
C LEU A 136 -20.92 -15.06 -10.98
N ASP A 137 -21.61 -15.71 -10.05
CA ASP A 137 -23.02 -16.11 -10.21
C ASP A 137 -23.93 -14.88 -10.40
N TRP A 138 -23.65 -13.78 -9.71
CA TRP A 138 -24.40 -12.53 -9.88
C TRP A 138 -24.20 -11.86 -11.27
N LEU A 139 -23.08 -12.11 -11.95
CA LEU A 139 -22.75 -11.45 -13.21
C LEU A 139 -23.27 -12.20 -14.45
N THR A 140 -23.62 -13.47 -14.30
CA THR A 140 -24.15 -14.31 -15.40
C THR A 140 -25.58 -14.78 -15.08
N PRO A 141 -26.63 -14.15 -15.65
CA PRO A 141 -28.01 -14.62 -15.51
C PRO A 141 -28.29 -15.93 -16.26
#